data_AF-A0A316M6Y9-F1
#
_entry.id   AF-A0A316M6Y9-F1
#
_cell.length_a   1.000
_cell.length_b   1.000
_cell.length_c   1.000
_cell.angle_alpha   90.00
_cell.angle_beta   90.00
_cell.angle_gamma   90.00
#
_symmetry.space_group_name_H-M   'P 1'
#
loop_
_entity.id
_entity.type
_entity.pdbx_description
1 polymer ?
#
loop_
_entity_poly.entity_id
_entity_poly.type
_entity_poly.pdbx_seq_one_letter_code
_entity_poly.pdbx_strand_id
1 'polypeptide(L)'
;MDKKNLTLKFESNKKSLFINGDIYKIINIEGLESSDYDISITDNNQYDGGYVNKKRIKPRDISIIADFTGIYPEQERQKLIAFFNPHNSGTLIV
;
A
#
# COMPACT_ATOMS: atom_id res chain seq x y z
N MET A 1 3.95 -9.05 24.19
CA MET A 1 3.53 -8.01 23.23
C MET A 1 3.17 -8.74 21.95
N ASP A 2 1.87 -8.86 21.67
CA ASP A 2 1.32 -9.82 20.72
C ASP A 2 1.83 -9.63 19.29
N LYS A 3 2.56 -10.63 18.79
CA LYS A 3 2.80 -10.79 17.35
C LYS A 3 1.45 -11.11 16.69
N LYS A 4 0.69 -10.09 16.32
CA LYS A 4 -0.29 -10.24 15.24
C LYS A 4 0.52 -10.62 14.00
N ASN A 5 0.47 -11.89 13.61
CA ASN A 5 1.12 -12.39 12.42
C ASN A 5 0.37 -11.85 11.19
N LEU A 6 0.64 -10.58 10.86
CA LEU A 6 0.09 -9.94 9.69
C LEU A 6 0.67 -10.64 8.46
N THR A 7 -0.21 -11.15 7.60
CA THR A 7 0.18 -11.89 6.41
C THR A 7 -0.29 -11.12 5.20
N LEU A 8 0.64 -10.61 4.41
CA LEU A 8 0.32 -9.87 3.20
C LEU A 8 0.42 -10.82 1.99
N LYS A 9 -0.65 -10.86 1.20
CA LYS A 9 -0.68 -11.60 -0.07
C LYS A 9 -0.86 -10.61 -1.21
N PHE A 10 0.09 -10.62 -2.13
CA PHE A 10 -0.01 -9.87 -3.38
C PHE A 10 -0.34 -10.81 -4.51
N GLU A 11 -1.33 -10.46 -5.32
CA GLU A 11 -1.69 -11.17 -6.53
C GLU A 11 -1.55 -10.24 -7.74
N SER A 12 -0.72 -10.62 -8.70
CA SER A 12 -0.54 -9.87 -9.95
C SER A 12 -0.19 -10.82 -11.08
N ASN A 13 -0.82 -10.63 -12.24
CA ASN A 13 -0.54 -11.38 -13.47
C ASN A 13 -0.44 -12.92 -13.26
N LYS A 14 -1.43 -13.50 -12.55
CA LYS A 14 -1.52 -14.93 -12.17
C LYS A 14 -0.38 -15.45 -11.26
N LYS A 15 0.44 -14.56 -10.71
CA LYS A 15 1.47 -14.87 -9.72
C LYS A 15 1.00 -14.39 -8.35
N SER A 16 1.41 -15.11 -7.30
CA SER A 16 1.17 -14.74 -5.92
C SER A 16 2.48 -14.59 -5.16
N LEU A 17 2.61 -13.53 -4.36
CA LEU A 17 3.71 -13.29 -3.45
C LEU A 17 3.17 -13.20 -2.02
N PHE A 18 3.78 -13.93 -1.10
CA PHE A 18 3.41 -13.94 0.31
C PHE A 18 4.51 -13.31 1.15
N ILE A 19 4.12 -12.44 2.07
CA ILE A 19 4.96 -11.88 3.11
C ILE A 19 4.34 -12.31 4.45
N ASN A 20 4.82 -13.43 4.98
CA ASN A 20 4.23 -14.14 6.13
C ASN A 20 5.21 -14.35 7.30
N GLY A 21 6.36 -13.66 7.31
CA GLY A 21 7.36 -13.77 8.38
C GLY A 21 8.38 -14.89 8.22
N ASP A 22 8.19 -15.83 7.29
CA ASP A 22 9.16 -16.92 7.05
C ASP A 22 10.35 -16.43 6.21
N ILE A 23 10.06 -16.04 4.96
CA ILE A 23 11.06 -15.60 3.98
C ILE A 23 11.21 -14.07 3.99
N TYR A 24 10.10 -13.39 4.30
CA TYR A 24 10.04 -11.94 4.40
C TYR A 24 9.52 -11.55 5.76
N LYS A 25 10.39 -10.92 6.55
CA LYS A 25 10.05 -10.41 7.87
C LYS A 25 9.63 -8.95 7.75
N ILE A 26 8.36 -8.67 7.99
CA ILE A 26 7.83 -7.31 7.99
C ILE A 26 8.47 -6.52 9.14
N ILE A 27 9.06 -5.37 8.81
CA ILE A 27 9.60 -4.41 9.77
C ILE A 27 8.57 -3.33 10.06
N ASN A 28 7.98 -2.76 8.99
CA ASN A 28 7.05 -1.65 9.10
C ASN A 28 6.06 -1.64 7.92
N ILE A 29 4.84 -1.19 8.17
CA ILE A 29 3.82 -0.95 7.15
C ILE A 29 3.14 0.36 7.45
N GLU A 30 3.09 1.22 6.44
CA GLU A 30 2.49 2.55 6.51
C GLU A 30 1.45 2.72 5.40
N GLY A 31 0.46 3.56 5.65
CA GLY A 31 -0.59 3.89 4.67
C GLY A 31 -1.83 3.01 4.72
N LEU A 32 -1.85 1.89 5.46
CA LEU A 32 -3.08 1.07 5.62
C LEU A 32 -4.17 1.74 6.48
N GLU A 33 -3.81 2.77 7.25
CA GLU A 33 -4.70 3.37 8.24
C GLU A 33 -5.66 4.43 7.63
N SER A 34 -5.18 5.28 6.72
CA SER A 34 -5.97 6.41 6.19
C SER A 34 -5.66 6.73 4.73
N SER A 35 -6.68 7.21 4.01
CA SER A 35 -6.54 7.74 2.65
C SER A 35 -6.66 9.25 2.67
N ASP A 36 -5.83 9.92 1.87
CA ASP A 36 -5.95 11.36 1.68
C ASP A 36 -7.24 11.74 0.96
N TYR A 37 -7.74 12.94 1.25
CA TYR A 37 -8.92 13.48 0.59
C TYR A 37 -8.73 14.95 0.23
N ASP A 38 -9.23 15.33 -0.94
CA ASP A 38 -9.37 16.74 -1.34
C ASP A 38 -10.80 17.20 -1.08
N ILE A 39 -10.93 18.37 -0.46
CA ILE A 39 -12.21 19.09 -0.31
C ILE A 39 -12.09 20.40 -1.07
N SER A 40 -12.96 20.61 -2.07
CA SER A 40 -13.09 21.91 -2.72
C SER A 40 -14.18 22.72 -2.00
N ILE A 41 -13.79 23.82 -1.36
CA ILE A 41 -14.69 24.75 -0.70
C ILE A 41 -14.80 26.01 -1.57
N THR A 42 -16.01 26.52 -1.71
CA THR A 42 -16.28 27.78 -2.41
C THR A 42 -16.74 28.80 -1.37
N ASP A 43 -15.93 29.83 -1.15
CA ASP A 43 -16.22 30.89 -0.18
C ASP A 43 -17.08 31.97 -0.84
N ASN A 44 -18.15 32.37 -0.16
CA ASN A 44 -19.01 33.46 -0.59
C ASN A 44 -18.67 34.72 0.20
N ASN A 45 -18.09 35.73 -0.45
CA ASN A 45 -17.64 36.99 0.18
C ASN A 45 -18.72 37.80 0.94
N GLN A 46 -20.00 37.43 0.86
CA GLN A 46 -21.12 38.15 1.49
C GLN A 46 -21.64 37.48 2.78
N TYR A 47 -21.19 36.27 3.11
CA TYR A 47 -21.66 35.52 4.28
C TYR A 47 -20.51 34.79 4.96
N ASP A 48 -20.57 34.67 6.28
CA ASP A 48 -19.60 33.86 7.03
C ASP A 48 -19.87 32.37 6.77
N GLY A 49 -18.94 31.71 6.08
CA GLY A 49 -18.98 30.27 5.78
C GLY A 49 -18.71 29.96 4.30
N GLY A 50 -18.40 28.68 4.02
CA GLY A 50 -18.07 28.20 2.68
C GLY A 50 -18.88 26.95 2.31
N TYR A 51 -19.29 26.83 1.05
CA TYR A 51 -20.02 25.65 0.56
C TYR A 51 -19.04 24.59 0.06
N VAL A 52 -19.10 23.38 0.64
CA VAL A 52 -18.32 22.22 0.16
C VAL A 52 -18.92 21.75 -1.16
N ASN A 53 -18.21 22.02 -2.25
CA ASN A 53 -18.70 21.74 -3.59
C ASN A 53 -18.48 20.27 -3.98
N LYS A 54 -17.31 19.70 -3.63
CA LYS A 54 -16.92 18.32 -3.94
C LYS A 54 -15.92 17.80 -2.89
N LYS A 55 -16.00 16.50 -2.62
CA LYS A 55 -15.01 15.73 -1.86
C LYS A 55 -14.51 14.59 -2.73
N ARG A 56 -13.19 14.45 -2.88
CA ARG A 56 -12.56 13.34 -3.63
C ARG A 56 -11.58 12.61 -2.72
N ILE A 57 -11.72 11.30 -2.61
CA ILE A 57 -10.74 10.44 -1.92
C ILE A 57 -9.62 10.17 -2.93
N LYS A 58 -8.39 10.49 -2.55
CA LYS A 58 -7.21 10.27 -3.39
C LYS A 58 -6.80 8.79 -3.33
N PRO A 59 -6.08 8.31 -4.36
CA PRO A 59 -5.32 7.07 -4.25
C PRO A 59 -4.45 7.12 -3.00
N ARG A 60 -4.33 5.97 -2.33
CA ARG A 60 -3.57 5.81 -1.10
C ARG A 60 -2.28 5.11 -1.45
N ASP A 61 -1.17 5.71 -1.04
CA ASP A 61 0.14 5.07 -1.13
C ASP A 61 0.34 4.16 0.08
N ILE A 62 0.79 2.94 -0.16
CA ILE A 62 1.08 1.94 0.87
C ILE A 62 2.58 1.64 0.82
N SER A 63 3.28 1.88 1.93
CA SER A 63 4.71 1.60 2.05
C SER A 63 4.92 0.40 2.96
N ILE A 64 5.68 -0.58 2.49
CA ILE A 64 5.93 -1.83 3.20
C ILE A 64 7.43 -2.05 3.22
N ILE A 65 7.98 -2.15 4.43
CA ILE A 65 9.39 -2.44 4.66
C ILE A 65 9.48 -3.86 5.22
N ALA A 66 10.19 -4.72 4.52
CA ALA A 66 10.42 -6.10 4.94
C ALA A 66 11.86 -6.53 4.65
N ASP A 67 12.42 -7.33 5.56
CA ASP A 67 13.72 -7.97 5.39
C ASP A 67 13.56 -9.33 4.73
N PHE A 68 14.44 -9.64 3.77
CA PHE A 68 14.56 -10.96 3.18
C PHE A 68 15.54 -11.82 4.00
N THR A 69 15.09 -13.00 4.43
CA THR A 69 15.87 -13.94 5.26
C THR A 69 16.32 -15.19 4.49
N GLY A 70 16.09 -15.25 3.17
CA GLY A 70 16.43 -16.40 2.34
C GLY A 70 17.89 -16.46 1.88
N ILE A 71 18.24 -17.56 1.20
CA ILE A 71 19.63 -17.93 0.88
C ILE A 71 20.15 -17.25 -0.41
N TYR A 72 19.26 -16.89 -1.36
CA TYR A 72 19.63 -16.38 -2.68
C TYR A 72 19.03 -14.99 -2.97
N PRO A 73 19.60 -13.91 -2.39
CA PRO A 73 19.03 -12.57 -2.46
C PRO A 73 18.94 -12.01 -3.88
N GLU A 74 19.95 -12.23 -4.74
CA GLU A 74 19.94 -11.69 -6.10
C GLU A 74 18.85 -12.29 -7.00
N GLN A 75 18.62 -13.60 -6.88
CA GLN A 75 17.57 -14.29 -7.63
C GLN A 75 16.19 -13.80 -7.18
N GLU A 76 16.01 -13.65 -5.87
CA GLU A 76 14.74 -13.16 -5.32
C GLU A 76 14.50 -11.70 -5.68
N ARG A 77 15.54 -10.85 -5.66
CA ARG A 77 15.46 -9.46 -6.12
C ARG A 77 14.98 -9.36 -7.57
N GLN A 78 15.54 -10.17 -8.46
CA GLN A 78 15.11 -10.18 -9.87
C GLN A 78 13.64 -10.61 -10.01
N LYS A 79 13.21 -11.61 -9.25
CA LYS A 79 11.82 -12.08 -9.21
C LYS A 79 10.86 -11.01 -8.69
N LEU A 80 11.24 -10.29 -7.62
CA LEU A 80 10.45 -9.18 -7.06
C LEU A 80 10.31 -8.03 -8.05
N ILE A 81 11.38 -7.63 -8.74
CA ILE A 81 11.34 -6.58 -9.76
C ILE A 81 10.38 -6.96 -10.89
N ALA A 82 10.43 -8.22 -11.35
CA ALA A 82 9.52 -8.71 -12.39
C ALA A 82 8.06 -8.80 -11.90
N PHE A 83 7.84 -9.06 -10.61
CA PHE A 83 6.52 -9.14 -10.00
C PHE A 83 5.88 -7.74 -9.87
N PHE A 84 6.61 -6.77 -9.32
CA PHE A 84 6.15 -5.38 -9.14
C PHE A 84 6.35 -4.52 -10.39
N ASN A 85 5.94 -5.04 -11.56
CA ASN A 85 5.99 -4.29 -12.80
C ASN A 85 4.88 -3.20 -12.82
N PRO A 86 5.20 -1.92 -13.03
CA PRO A 86 4.22 -0.82 -13.06
C PRO A 86 3.08 -0.97 -14.07
N HIS A 87 3.29 -1.75 -15.13
CA HIS A 87 2.26 -1.97 -16.16
C HIS A 87 1.18 -2.97 -15.74
N ASN A 88 1.40 -3.73 -14.67
CA ASN A 88 0.45 -4.74 -14.19
C ASN A 88 -0.23 -4.25 -12.91
N SER A 89 -1.55 -4.12 -12.95
CA SER A 89 -2.33 -3.95 -11.73
C SER A 89 -2.35 -5.26 -10.92
N GLY A 90 -2.44 -5.13 -9.61
CA GLY A 90 -2.48 -6.25 -8.68
C GLY A 90 -3.45 -5.98 -7.53
N THR A 91 -3.68 -7.02 -6.73
CA THR A 91 -4.50 -6.95 -5.52
C THR A 91 -3.63 -7.28 -4.32
N LEU A 92 -3.72 -6.45 -3.28
CA LEU A 92 -3.15 -6.71 -1.96
C LEU A 92 -4.26 -7.19 -1.03
N ILE A 93 -4.04 -8.33 -0.39
CA ILE A 93 -4.90 -8.91 0.64
C ILE A 93 -4.11 -8.91 1.95
N VAL A 94 -4.71 -8.36 3.00
CA VAL A 94 -4.11 -8.13 4.33
C VAL A 94 -4.81 -8.98 5.38
#